data_AF-A0A7L1NHU4-F1
#
_entry.id   AF-A0A7L1NHU4-F1
#
_cell.length_a   1.000
_cell.length_b   1.000
_cell.length_c   1.000
_cell.angle_alpha   90.00
_cell.angle_beta   90.00
_cell.angle_gamma   90.00
#
_symmetry.space_group_name_H-M   'P 1'
#
loop_
_entity.id
_entity.type
_entity.pdbx_description
1 polymer ?
#
loop_
_entity_poly.entity_id
_entity_poly.type
_entity_poly.pdbx_seq_one_letter_code
_entity_poly.pdbx_strand_id
1 'polypeptide(L)' 'HTGEKPFCCGDCGRSFRQRSSLASHRRTHAGEKPFRCGDCGRSFRQNSTLTQHMRIHTGEKPFHCGDCGRSF' A
#
# COMPACT_ATOMS: atom_id res chain seq x y z
N HIS A 1 22.56 -6.02 6.81
CA HIS A 1 21.50 -5.64 5.85
C HIS A 1 22.14 -4.70 4.82
N THR A 2 22.44 -5.16 3.61
CA THR A 2 23.36 -4.46 2.68
C THR A 2 22.79 -3.19 2.01
N GLY A 3 21.56 -2.78 2.30
CA GLY A 3 21.00 -1.51 1.81
C GLY A 3 20.84 -1.37 0.29
N GLU A 4 21.30 -2.36 -0.49
CA GLU A 4 21.32 -2.31 -1.94
C GLU A 4 19.91 -2.23 -2.54
N LYS A 5 19.80 -1.40 -3.58
CA LYS A 5 18.55 -1.12 -4.30
C LYS A 5 18.81 -1.23 -5.81
N PRO A 6 18.93 -2.45 -6.35
CA PRO A 6 19.33 -2.65 -7.74
C PRO A 6 18.25 -2.27 -8.76
N PHE A 7 17.01 -2.06 -8.33
CA PHE A 7 15.89 -1.78 -9.23
C PHE A 7 15.59 -0.27 -9.30
N CYS A 8 16.04 0.41 -10.35
CA CYS A 8 15.82 1.84 -10.55
C CYS A 8 14.57 2.12 -11.41
N CYS A 9 13.85 3.18 -11.08
CA CYS A 9 12.77 3.72 -11.90
C CYS A 9 13.33 4.65 -12.98
N GLY A 10 13.08 4.34 -14.26
CA GLY A 10 13.53 5.18 -15.37
C GLY A 10 12.88 6.57 -15.39
N ASP A 11 11.67 6.72 -14.85
CA ASP A 11 10.91 7.98 -14.92
C ASP A 11 11.36 9.02 -13.88
N CYS A 12 11.91 8.58 -12.74
CA CYS A 12 12.27 9.49 -11.64
C CYS A 12 13.57 9.13 -10.90
N GLY A 13 14.32 8.13 -11.36
CA GLY A 13 15.59 7.71 -10.79
C GLY A 13 15.50 7.03 -9.42
N ARG A 14 14.29 6.79 -8.89
CA ARG A 14 14.11 6.19 -7.57
C ARG A 14 14.45 4.69 -7.57
N SER A 15 15.29 4.27 -6.64
CA SER A 15 15.73 2.88 -6.53
C SER A 15 14.99 2.08 -5.45
N PHE A 16 14.80 0.79 -5.72
CA PHE A 16 14.07 -0.16 -4.89
C PHE A 16 14.88 -1.45 -4.70
N ARG A 17 14.66 -2.11 -3.57
CA ARG A 17 15.28 -3.39 -3.26
C ARG A 17 14.62 -4.57 -3.96
N GLN A 18 13.33 -4.45 -4.27
CA GLN A 18 12.55 -5.52 -4.90
C GLN A 18 11.92 -5.03 -6.20
N ARG A 19 11.88 -5.91 -7.21
CA ARG A 19 11.21 -5.64 -8.49
C ARG A 19 9.72 -5.35 -8.32
N SER A 20 9.04 -6.06 -7.41
CA SER A 20 7.62 -5.83 -7.08
C SER A 20 7.36 -4.41 -6.56
N SER A 21 8.26 -3.88 -5.73
CA SER A 21 8.18 -2.51 -5.24
C SER A 21 8.35 -1.49 -6.36
N LEU A 22 9.32 -1.71 -7.26
CA LEU A 22 9.48 -0.87 -8.46
C LEU A 22 8.23 -0.92 -9.35
N ALA A 23 7.69 -2.11 -9.62
CA ALA A 23 6.49 -2.27 -10.44
C ALA A 23 5.27 -1.55 -9.83
N SER A 24 5.05 -1.68 -8.51
CA SER A 24 4.00 -0.93 -7.83
C SER A 24 4.26 0.58 -7.84
N HIS A 25 5.52 1.01 -7.78
CA HIS A 25 5.87 2.43 -7.86
C HIS A 25 5.61 3.00 -9.25
N ARG A 26 5.85 2.24 -10.33
CA ARG A 26 5.55 2.70 -11.69
C ARG A 26 4.06 3.03 -11.90
N ARG A 27 3.15 2.31 -11.22
CA ARG A 27 1.71 2.66 -11.20
C ARG A 27 1.45 4.06 -10.65
N THR A 28 2.37 4.63 -9.88
CA THR A 28 2.25 6.00 -9.40
C THR A 28 2.40 7.05 -10.50
N HIS A 29 3.23 6.76 -11.51
CA HIS A 29 3.41 7.61 -12.68
C HIS A 29 2.23 7.46 -13.65
N ALA A 30 1.79 6.23 -13.90
CA ALA A 30 0.66 5.96 -14.80
C ALA A 30 -0.72 6.35 -14.21
N GLY A 31 -0.79 6.64 -12.91
CA GLY A 31 -2.06 6.91 -12.22
C GLY A 31 -2.96 5.67 -12.05
N GLU A 32 -2.52 4.50 -12.50
CA GLU A 32 -3.25 3.24 -12.42
C GLU A 32 -3.63 2.88 -10.98
N LYS A 33 -4.91 2.59 -10.77
CA LYS A 33 -5.48 2.16 -9.49
C LYS A 33 -6.35 0.91 -9.71
N PRO A 34 -5.74 -0.26 -9.92
CA PRO A 34 -6.48 -1.46 -10.31
C PRO A 34 -7.37 -2.03 -9.19
N PHE A 35 -7.15 -1.63 -7.94
CA PHE A 35 -7.88 -2.18 -6.79
C PHE A 35 -9.02 -1.23 -6.39
N ARG A 36 -10.26 -1.56 -6.77
CA ARG A 36 -11.44 -0.74 -6.47
C ARG A 36 -12.19 -1.28 -5.25
N CYS A 37 -12.58 -0.39 -4.34
CA CYS A 37 -13.49 -0.69 -3.25
C CYS A 37 -14.92 -0.86 -3.80
N GLY A 38 -15.57 -1.98 -3.45
CA GLY A 38 -16.96 -2.24 -3.82
C GLY A 38 -17.94 -1.29 -3.13
N ASP A 39 -17.68 -0.92 -1.87
CA ASP A 39 -18.64 -0.19 -1.04
C ASP A 39 -18.71 1.30 -1.38
N CYS A 40 -17.58 1.94 -1.69
CA CYS A 40 -17.52 3.38 -1.98
C CYS A 40 -16.95 3.73 -3.36
N GLY A 41 -16.55 2.73 -4.16
CA GLY A 41 -16.00 2.94 -5.50
C GLY A 41 -14.58 3.52 -5.54
N ARG A 42 -13.96 3.83 -4.40
CA ARG A 42 -12.61 4.39 -4.33
C ARG A 42 -11.57 3.38 -4.81
N SER A 43 -10.60 3.84 -5.59
CA SER A 43 -9.57 2.96 -6.19
C SER A 43 -8.17 3.20 -5.62
N PHE A 44 -7.37 2.14 -5.54
CA PHE A 44 -6.06 2.08 -4.89
C PHE A 44 -5.00 1.42 -5.79
N ARG A 45 -3.73 1.75 -5.55
CA ARG A 45 -2.58 1.26 -6.34
C ARG A 45 -2.07 -0.11 -5.87
N GLN A 46 -2.37 -0.50 -4.64
CA GLN A 46 -1.95 -1.74 -3.99
C GLN A 46 -3.14 -2.41 -3.29
N ASN A 47 -3.16 -3.75 -3.30
CA ASN A 47 -4.17 -4.53 -2.61
C ASN A 47 -4.14 -4.31 -1.10
N SER A 48 -2.94 -4.27 -0.49
CA SER A 48 -2.77 -4.01 0.94
C SER A 48 -3.41 -2.69 1.39
N THR A 49 -3.33 -1.64 0.56
CA THR A 49 -4.00 -0.36 0.82
C THR A 49 -5.52 -0.47 0.72
N LEU A 50 -6.05 -1.24 -0.23
CA LEU A 50 -7.49 -1.53 -0.30
C LEU A 50 -7.93 -2.33 0.94
N THR A 51 -7.22 -3.38 1.32
CA THR A 51 -7.54 -4.18 2.52
C THR A 51 -7.53 -3.35 3.79
N GLN A 52 -6.54 -2.47 3.96
CA GLN A 52 -6.52 -1.52 5.08
C GLN A 52 -7.70 -0.56 5.01
N HIS A 53 -8.02 -0.05 3.82
CA HIS A 53 -9.15 0.83 3.61
C HIS A 53 -10.48 0.16 3.98
N MET A 54 -10.69 -1.11 3.66
CA MET A 54 -11.94 -1.81 4.00
C MET A 54 -12.25 -1.80 5.51
N ARG A 55 -11.24 -1.64 6.38
CA ARG A 55 -11.45 -1.52 7.83
C ARG A 55 -12.29 -0.30 8.22
N ILE A 56 -12.33 0.74 7.40
CA ILE A 56 -13.21 1.88 7.66
C ILE A 56 -14.69 1.52 7.46
N HIS A 57 -14.97 0.55 6.60
CA HIS A 57 -16.32 0.08 6.32
C HIS A 57 -16.76 -0.98 7.33
N THR A 58 -15.86 -1.89 7.69
CA THR A 58 -16.15 -2.95 8.67
C THR A 58 -16.05 -2.49 10.12
N GLY A 59 -15.35 -1.38 10.39
CA GLY A 59 -15.04 -0.93 11.75
C GLY A 59 -14.02 -1.83 12.48
N GLU A 60 -13.35 -2.73 11.76
CA GLU A 60 -12.34 -3.63 12.34
C GLU A 60 -11.16 -2.85 12.92
N LYS A 61 -10.78 -3.18 14.16
CA LYS A 61 -9.67 -2.57 14.89
C LYS A 61 -8.70 -3.67 15.37
N PRO A 62 -7.78 -4.13 14.49
CA PRO A 62 -6.96 -5.30 14.76
C PRO A 62 -5.90 -5.07 15.85
N PHE A 63 -5.55 -3.81 16.12
CA PHE A 63 -4.44 -3.50 17.01
C PHE A 63 -4.98 -3.14 18.38
N HIS A 64 -4.74 -4.00 19.36
CA HIS A 64 -5.15 -3.77 20.74
C HIS A 64 -3.96 -3.33 21.60
N CYS A 65 -4.15 -2.26 22.38
CA CYS A 65 -3.19 -1.83 23.38
C CYS A 65 -3.54 -2.45 24.74
N GLY A 66 -2.69 -3.33 25.25
CA GLY A 66 -2.89 -3.99 26.55
C GLY A 66 -2.87 -3.04 27.74
N ASP A 67 -2.06 -1.96 27.69
CA ASP A 67 -1.93 -1.02 28.81
C ASP A 67 -3.17 -0.13 29.02
N CYS A 68 -3.84 0.28 27.93
CA CYS A 68 -4.99 1.18 28.01
C CYS A 68 -6.32 0.57 27.53
N GLY A 69 -6.31 -0.69 27.07
CA GLY A 69 -7.48 -1.42 26.59
C GLY A 69 -8.09 -0.89 25.28
N ARG A 70 -7.48 0.09 24.63
CA ARG A 70 -7.99 0.69 23.38
C ARG A 70 -7.60 -0.15 22.17
N SER A 71 -8.53 -0.30 21.23
CA SER A 71 -8.29 -0.92 19.92
C SER A 71 -8.23 0.13 18.80
N PHE A 72 -7.34 -0.09 17.84
CA PHE A 72 -6.99 0.78 16.71
C PHE A 72 -7.02 0.03 15.38
#